data_AF-A0A7C5SSU0-F1
#
_entry.id   AF-A0A7C5SSU0-F1
#
_cell.length_a   1.000
_cell.length_b   1.000
_cell.length_c   1.000
_cell.angle_alpha   90.00
_cell.angle_beta   90.00
_cell.angle_gamma   90.00
#
_symmetry.space_group_name_H-M   'P 1'
#
loop_
_entity.id
_entity.type
_entity.pdbx_description
1 polymer ?
#
loop_
_entity_poly.entity_id
_entity_poly.type
_entity_poly.pdbx_seq_one_letter_code
_entity_poly.pdbx_strand_id
1 'polypeptide(L)'
;MADPVISVQPLASLTAAGKTLPVELTAEQRKEKRRLAKKLRRSVGEAVMEYGMIRDGDRIMVCLSGGKDSYAMLEMLLALQKKAPVGFELVAVNLDQKQPGFPAHILPQYLAKLGVEYHIIEQDTYSIVKQKVPAGKTTCGLCSRLRRGILYSFADKIGATRIALGHHQDDIVETLFLNLFFNGSLKAMPPKLRSDDGRHIVIRPLALCREADIHRYARLQAYPIIPCNLCGSQENMQRKKVKKMLAQWEQESPGRTAMIMRGLRHVAPSHLADNSCYDFRNLESMVEATGDSDD
;
A
#
# COMPACT_ATOMS: atom_id res chain seq x y z
N MET A 1 4.53 -7.38 -28.84
CA MET A 1 4.63 -6.38 -27.76
C MET A 1 6.10 -6.18 -27.53
N ALA A 2 6.63 -4.97 -27.69
CA ALA A 2 8.05 -4.71 -27.43
C ALA A 2 8.35 -4.97 -25.95
N ASP A 3 9.47 -5.62 -25.67
CA ASP A 3 9.94 -5.84 -24.30
C ASP A 3 10.13 -4.49 -23.59
N PRO A 4 9.74 -4.37 -22.30
CA PRO A 4 9.94 -3.15 -21.55
C PRO A 4 11.45 -2.84 -21.47
N VAL A 5 11.81 -1.59 -21.76
CA VAL A 5 13.19 -1.11 -21.60
C VAL A 5 13.50 -1.07 -20.10
N ILE A 6 14.38 -1.95 -19.65
CA ILE A 6 14.84 -2.03 -18.26
C ILE A 6 16.12 -1.20 -18.17
N SER A 7 16.03 -0.03 -17.53
CA SER A 7 17.23 0.73 -17.16
C SER A 7 17.75 0.18 -15.83
N VAL A 8 18.74 -0.71 -15.91
CA VAL A 8 19.57 -1.09 -14.75
C VAL A 8 20.72 -0.11 -14.69
N GLN A 9 20.66 0.87 -13.80
CA GLN A 9 21.82 1.73 -13.56
C GLN A 9 22.71 1.11 -12.48
N PRO A 10 24.01 0.92 -12.73
CA PRO A 10 24.97 0.58 -11.68
C PRO A 10 25.00 1.72 -10.64
N LEU A 11 25.41 1.40 -9.40
CA LEU A 11 25.72 2.37 -8.35
C LEU A 11 26.86 3.30 -8.81
N ALA A 12 26.53 4.34 -9.59
CA ALA A 12 27.48 5.35 -10.05
C ALA A 12 27.40 6.59 -9.17
N SER A 13 28.57 7.09 -8.76
CA SER A 13 28.78 8.30 -7.98
C SER A 13 28.20 9.53 -8.68
N LEU A 14 27.08 10.05 -8.17
CA LEU A 14 26.45 11.27 -8.68
C LEU A 14 27.03 12.50 -7.98
N THR A 15 27.72 13.33 -8.77
CA THR A 15 28.16 14.68 -8.41
C THR A 15 26.96 15.64 -8.30
N ALA A 16 27.12 16.62 -7.42
CA ALA A 16 26.07 17.46 -6.86
C ALA A 16 25.40 18.41 -7.87
N ALA A 17 24.06 18.49 -7.81
CA ALA A 17 23.27 19.55 -8.44
C ALA A 17 22.15 20.04 -7.50
N GLY A 18 22.07 21.37 -7.33
CA GLY A 18 20.93 22.10 -6.76
C GLY A 18 20.81 22.10 -5.24
N LYS A 19 21.45 23.06 -4.56
CA LYS A 19 21.21 23.33 -3.12
C LYS A 19 19.84 24.00 -2.93
N THR A 20 18.78 23.21 -2.85
CA THR A 20 17.68 23.57 -1.94
C THR A 20 18.22 23.34 -0.54
N LEU A 21 18.51 24.43 0.19
CA LEU A 21 18.90 24.34 1.59
C LEU A 21 17.82 23.55 2.33
N PRO A 22 18.16 22.43 3.01
CA PRO A 22 17.17 21.71 3.78
C PRO A 22 16.64 22.66 4.87
N VAL A 23 15.33 22.92 4.85
CA VAL A 23 14.68 23.69 5.92
C VAL A 23 15.00 22.98 7.22
N GLU A 24 15.79 23.64 8.08
CA GLU A 24 16.28 23.00 9.28
C GLU A 24 15.11 22.80 10.25
N LEU A 25 14.84 21.55 10.62
CA LEU A 25 13.74 21.23 11.52
C LEU A 25 13.99 21.83 12.90
N THR A 26 12.97 22.47 13.47
CA THR A 26 12.98 22.93 14.87
C THR A 26 13.14 21.76 15.85
N ALA A 27 13.52 22.02 17.09
CA ALA A 27 13.63 20.99 18.13
C ALA A 27 12.30 20.21 18.32
N GLU A 28 11.17 20.92 18.26
CA GLU A 28 9.83 20.34 18.34
C GLU A 28 9.53 19.44 17.14
N GLN A 29 9.81 19.90 15.93
CA GLN A 29 9.63 19.13 14.70
C GLN A 29 10.52 17.86 14.70
N ARG A 30 11.76 17.95 15.20
CA ARG A 30 12.64 16.78 15.37
C ARG A 30 12.07 15.77 16.37
N LYS A 31 11.52 16.25 17.50
CA LYS A 31 10.85 15.41 18.51
C LYS A 31 9.61 14.73 17.93
N GLU A 32 8.78 15.47 17.19
CA GLU A 32 7.61 14.95 16.51
C GLU A 32 7.99 13.89 15.47
N LYS A 33 8.99 14.17 14.63
CA LYS A 33 9.50 13.23 13.62
C LYS A 33 9.94 11.91 14.25
N ARG A 34 10.69 11.96 15.37
CA ARG A 34 11.10 10.76 16.12
C ARG A 34 9.90 10.01 16.69
N ARG A 35 8.91 10.72 17.24
CA ARG A 35 7.67 10.12 17.77
C ARG A 35 6.87 9.41 16.67
N LEU A 36 6.67 10.07 15.52
CA LEU A 36 5.97 9.50 14.37
C LEU A 36 6.72 8.30 13.79
N ALA A 37 8.04 8.39 13.63
CA ALA A 37 8.85 7.26 13.18
C ALA A 37 8.72 6.05 14.11
N LYS A 38 8.75 6.26 15.44
CA LYS A 38 8.56 5.18 16.42
C LYS A 38 7.16 4.55 16.29
N LYS A 39 6.12 5.38 16.14
CA LYS A 39 4.73 4.94 15.97
C LYS A 39 4.56 4.12 14.69
N LEU A 40 5.01 4.64 13.54
CA LEU A 40 4.90 3.96 12.26
C LEU A 40 5.69 2.65 12.23
N ARG A 41 6.93 2.62 12.76
CA ARG A 41 7.71 1.37 12.87
C ARG A 41 7.02 0.31 13.72
N ARG A 42 6.38 0.71 14.82
CA ARG A 42 5.59 -0.21 15.65
C ARG A 42 4.42 -0.78 14.87
N SER A 43 3.63 0.06 14.20
CA SER A 43 2.48 -0.39 13.39
C SER A 43 2.90 -1.31 12.23
N VAL A 44 4.01 -0.99 11.54
CA VAL A 44 4.56 -1.83 10.47
C VAL A 44 5.06 -3.16 11.02
N GLY A 45 5.79 -3.15 12.14
CA GLY A 45 6.25 -4.37 12.80
C GLY A 45 5.08 -5.26 13.23
N GLU A 46 4.04 -4.68 13.83
CA GLU A 46 2.80 -5.38 14.20
C GLU A 46 2.15 -6.01 12.97
N ALA A 47 1.97 -5.25 11.88
CA ALA A 47 1.38 -5.77 10.65
C ALA A 47 2.23 -6.89 10.02
N VAL A 48 3.55 -6.74 9.99
CA VAL A 48 4.45 -7.76 9.42
C VAL A 48 4.37 -9.06 10.21
N MET A 49 4.36 -8.98 11.54
CA MET A 49 4.29 -10.14 12.43
C MET A 49 2.91 -10.81 12.36
N GLU A 50 1.84 -10.04 12.59
CA GLU A 50 0.46 -10.53 12.65
C GLU A 50 0.06 -11.30 11.39
N TYR A 51 0.43 -10.78 10.21
CA TYR A 51 0.05 -11.38 8.93
C TYR A 51 1.15 -12.23 8.29
N GLY A 52 2.28 -12.47 8.97
CA GLY A 52 3.43 -13.21 8.43
C GLY A 52 3.89 -12.69 7.07
N MET A 53 4.09 -11.37 6.95
CA MET A 53 4.35 -10.71 5.68
C MET A 53 5.76 -10.96 5.13
N ILE A 54 6.73 -11.21 6.01
CA ILE A 54 8.15 -11.38 5.67
C ILE A 54 8.68 -12.64 6.35
N ARG A 55 9.46 -13.42 5.62
CA ARG A 55 10.16 -14.64 6.06
C ARG A 55 11.65 -14.51 5.74
N ASP A 56 12.44 -15.36 6.36
CA ASP A 56 13.87 -15.49 6.05
C ASP A 56 14.07 -15.88 4.57
N GLY A 57 15.02 -15.22 3.91
CA GLY A 57 15.30 -15.35 2.49
C GLY A 57 14.30 -14.67 1.56
N ASP A 58 13.29 -13.94 2.06
CA ASP A 58 12.35 -13.24 1.18
C ASP A 58 13.07 -12.15 0.36
N ARG A 59 12.75 -12.06 -0.92
CA ARG A 59 13.13 -10.95 -1.80
C ARG A 59 11.91 -10.09 -2.06
N ILE A 60 11.88 -8.88 -1.49
CA ILE A 60 10.68 -8.04 -1.47
C ILE A 60 10.80 -6.91 -2.49
N MET A 61 9.95 -6.96 -3.51
CA MET A 61 9.77 -5.86 -4.46
C MET A 61 8.89 -4.77 -3.83
N VAL A 62 9.48 -3.61 -3.55
CA VAL A 62 8.82 -2.45 -2.96
C VAL A 62 8.33 -1.52 -4.07
N CYS A 63 7.02 -1.52 -4.34
CA CYS A 63 6.44 -0.71 -5.41
C CYS A 63 6.36 0.78 -5.02
N LEU A 64 7.11 1.63 -5.72
CA LEU A 64 7.13 3.07 -5.53
C LEU A 64 6.29 3.79 -6.58
N SER A 65 5.32 4.58 -6.12
CA SER A 65 4.53 5.45 -6.98
C SER A 65 5.09 6.88 -7.08
N GLY A 66 6.06 7.22 -6.23
CA GLY A 66 6.50 8.61 -6.01
C GLY A 66 5.58 9.39 -5.04
N GLY A 67 4.55 8.73 -4.48
CA GLY A 67 3.68 9.32 -3.46
C GLY A 67 4.22 9.14 -2.03
N LYS A 68 3.70 9.97 -1.12
CA LYS A 68 4.07 10.00 0.31
C LYS A 68 4.06 8.62 0.98
N ASP A 69 3.05 7.80 0.67
CA ASP A 69 2.82 6.51 1.32
C ASP A 69 3.86 5.48 0.86
N SER A 70 4.23 5.50 -0.42
CA SER A 70 5.25 4.59 -0.96
C SER A 70 6.65 4.91 -0.43
N TYR A 71 6.99 6.19 -0.26
CA TYR A 71 8.25 6.59 0.38
C TYR A 71 8.30 6.17 1.86
N ALA A 72 7.22 6.44 2.60
CA ALA A 72 7.13 6.04 4.00
C ALA A 72 7.23 4.52 4.16
N MET A 73 6.56 3.74 3.30
CA MET A 73 6.66 2.28 3.29
C MET A 73 8.11 1.81 3.10
N LEU A 74 8.82 2.33 2.10
CA LEU A 74 10.22 1.96 1.86
C LEU A 74 11.10 2.28 3.08
N GLU A 75 10.97 3.48 3.66
CA GLU A 75 11.76 3.87 4.83
C GLU A 75 11.45 2.98 6.05
N MET A 76 10.17 2.60 6.25
CA MET A 76 9.81 1.69 7.35
C MET A 76 10.36 0.28 7.13
N LEU A 77 10.33 -0.24 5.90
CA LEU A 77 10.88 -1.56 5.58
C LEU A 77 12.41 -1.57 5.71
N LEU A 78 13.11 -0.54 5.25
CA LEU A 78 14.57 -0.39 5.44
C LEU A 78 14.92 -0.33 6.94
N ALA A 79 14.12 0.37 7.74
CA ALA A 79 14.33 0.44 9.19
C ALA A 79 14.04 -0.91 9.87
N LEU A 80 13.08 -1.68 9.37
CA LEU A 80 12.75 -3.03 9.85
C LEU A 80 13.87 -4.02 9.50
N GLN A 81 14.38 -3.99 8.27
CA GLN A 81 15.46 -4.87 7.80
C GLN A 81 16.70 -4.82 8.71
N LYS A 82 17.05 -3.64 9.21
CA LYS A 82 18.19 -3.43 10.13
C LYS A 82 18.03 -4.08 11.51
N LYS A 83 16.82 -4.50 11.89
CA LYS A 83 16.48 -4.97 13.24
C LYS A 83 15.75 -6.31 13.26
N ALA A 84 15.33 -6.80 12.09
CA ALA A 84 14.57 -8.01 11.98
C ALA A 84 15.44 -9.22 12.37
N PRO A 85 14.87 -10.25 13.02
CA PRO A 85 15.58 -11.49 13.33
C PRO A 85 15.78 -12.40 12.09
N VAL A 86 15.30 -11.98 10.92
CA VAL A 86 15.35 -12.73 9.65
C VAL A 86 16.04 -11.89 8.59
N GLY A 87 16.80 -12.54 7.71
CA GLY A 87 17.42 -11.92 6.55
C GLY A 87 16.42 -11.81 5.40
N PHE A 88 16.30 -10.63 4.79
CA PHE A 88 15.50 -10.44 3.59
C PHE A 88 16.07 -9.29 2.76
N GLU A 89 15.78 -9.28 1.47
CA GLU A 89 16.22 -8.25 0.52
C GLU A 89 15.08 -7.29 0.18
N LEU A 90 15.44 -6.03 -0.08
CA LEU A 90 14.52 -5.01 -0.55
C LEU A 90 15.00 -4.48 -1.90
N VAL A 91 14.13 -4.57 -2.92
CA VAL A 91 14.35 -3.97 -4.23
C VAL A 91 13.24 -2.98 -4.52
N ALA A 92 13.59 -1.70 -4.69
CA ALA A 92 12.63 -0.65 -4.99
C ALA A 92 12.28 -0.64 -6.48
N VAL A 93 11.00 -0.67 -6.83
CA VAL A 93 10.57 -0.71 -8.24
C VAL A 93 9.57 0.39 -8.52
N ASN A 94 9.86 1.20 -9.52
CA ASN A 94 8.94 2.19 -10.06
C ASN A 94 8.54 1.81 -11.49
N LEU A 95 7.32 2.19 -11.89
CA LEU A 95 6.84 2.12 -13.26
C LEU A 95 6.62 3.54 -13.77
N ASP A 96 7.54 4.01 -14.62
CA ASP A 96 7.37 5.22 -15.42
C ASP A 96 6.42 4.90 -16.58
N GLN A 97 5.21 5.45 -16.46
CA GLN A 97 4.12 5.25 -17.41
C GLN A 97 4.20 6.17 -18.64
N LYS A 98 5.31 6.92 -18.79
CA LYS A 98 5.52 7.94 -19.83
C LYS A 98 4.44 9.02 -19.85
N GLN A 99 3.98 9.41 -18.66
CA GLN A 99 3.04 10.52 -18.54
C GLN A 99 3.75 11.82 -18.93
N PRO A 100 3.10 12.72 -19.70
CA PRO A 100 3.67 14.03 -20.00
C PRO A 100 4.03 14.80 -18.73
N GLY A 101 5.28 15.29 -18.67
CA GLY A 101 5.80 16.05 -17.52
C GLY A 101 6.19 15.20 -16.30
N PHE A 102 6.23 13.87 -16.40
CA PHE A 102 6.72 13.02 -15.30
C PHE A 102 8.20 13.27 -15.03
N PRO A 103 8.61 13.64 -13.79
CA PRO A 103 9.99 13.98 -13.48
C PRO A 103 10.84 12.71 -13.25
N ALA A 104 11.26 12.07 -14.33
CA ALA A 104 11.95 10.77 -14.33
C ALA A 104 13.24 10.70 -13.48
N HIS A 105 13.87 11.85 -13.19
CA HIS A 105 15.12 11.92 -12.43
C HIS A 105 14.93 11.84 -10.90
N ILE A 106 13.74 12.17 -10.38
CA ILE A 106 13.53 12.38 -8.94
C ILE A 106 13.68 11.06 -8.14
N LEU A 107 13.00 10.00 -8.57
CA LEU A 107 13.05 8.70 -7.87
C LEU A 107 14.45 8.06 -7.94
N PRO A 108 15.11 7.95 -9.10
CA PRO A 108 16.48 7.44 -9.18
C PRO A 108 17.45 8.17 -8.26
N GLN A 109 17.44 9.51 -8.27
CA GLN A 109 18.33 10.30 -7.40
C GLN A 109 18.05 10.08 -5.91
N TYR A 110 16.78 9.93 -5.54
CA TYR A 110 16.39 9.62 -4.16
C TYR A 110 16.86 8.22 -3.75
N LEU A 111 16.65 7.21 -4.59
CA LEU A 111 16.98 5.82 -4.30
C LEU A 111 18.50 5.57 -4.28
N ALA A 112 19.24 6.21 -5.18
CA ALA A 112 20.70 6.19 -5.17
C ALA A 112 21.26 6.75 -3.86
N LYS A 113 20.70 7.84 -3.32
CA LYS A 113 21.08 8.40 -2.02
C LYS A 113 20.78 7.46 -0.84
N LEU A 114 19.76 6.62 -0.96
CA LEU A 114 19.42 5.63 0.06
C LEU A 114 20.32 4.38 -0.01
N GLY A 115 21.01 4.15 -1.13
CA GLY A 115 21.83 2.96 -1.34
C GLY A 115 21.01 1.67 -1.42
N VAL A 116 19.75 1.74 -1.84
CA VAL A 116 18.88 0.57 -2.04
C VAL A 116 18.95 0.12 -3.50
N GLU A 117 18.90 -1.17 -3.76
CA GLU A 117 18.72 -1.70 -5.12
C GLU A 117 17.41 -1.17 -5.70
N TYR A 118 17.43 -0.70 -6.95
CA TYR A 118 16.21 -0.22 -7.59
C TYR A 118 16.13 -0.46 -9.09
N HIS A 119 14.91 -0.50 -9.61
CA HIS A 119 14.60 -0.53 -11.04
C HIS A 119 13.54 0.51 -11.40
N ILE A 120 13.76 1.20 -12.51
CA ILE A 120 12.74 2.02 -13.17
C ILE A 120 12.30 1.28 -14.43
N ILE A 121 11.07 0.79 -14.43
CA ILE A 121 10.45 0.17 -15.59
C ILE A 121 9.84 1.29 -16.43
N GLU A 122 10.20 1.36 -17.70
CA GLU A 122 9.68 2.36 -18.62
C GLU A 122 8.69 1.72 -19.59
N GLN A 123 7.42 2.12 -19.53
CA GLN A 123 6.39 1.61 -20.44
C GLN A 123 5.27 2.62 -20.63
N ASP A 124 4.95 2.97 -21.88
CA ASP A 124 3.87 3.90 -22.18
C ASP A 124 2.49 3.25 -22.00
N THR A 125 2.02 3.20 -20.75
CA THR A 125 0.62 2.87 -20.44
C THR A 125 -0.27 4.10 -20.49
N TYR A 126 0.29 5.30 -20.44
CA TYR A 126 -0.46 6.56 -20.48
C TYR A 126 -1.27 6.67 -21.78
N SER A 127 -0.61 6.53 -22.92
CA SER A 127 -1.23 6.64 -24.25
C SER A 127 -2.28 5.55 -24.46
N ILE A 128 -1.99 4.31 -24.00
CA ILE A 128 -2.94 3.19 -24.07
C ILE A 128 -4.22 3.51 -23.28
N VAL A 129 -4.09 4.04 -22.06
CA VAL A 129 -5.25 4.39 -21.23
C VAL A 129 -6.04 5.53 -21.86
N LYS A 130 -5.38 6.56 -22.39
CA LYS A 130 -6.02 7.69 -23.06
C LYS A 130 -6.75 7.29 -24.35
N GLN A 131 -6.20 6.35 -25.11
CA GLN A 131 -6.82 5.84 -26.32
C GLN A 131 -8.03 4.94 -26.03
N LYS A 132 -7.94 4.06 -25.02
CA LYS A 132 -8.96 3.03 -24.75
C LYS A 132 -10.09 3.48 -23.83
N VAL A 133 -9.91 4.56 -23.08
CA VAL A 133 -10.95 5.08 -22.16
C VAL A 133 -11.57 6.34 -22.79
N PRO A 134 -12.88 6.33 -23.10
CA PRO A 134 -13.55 7.51 -23.64
C PRO A 134 -13.40 8.72 -22.73
N ALA A 135 -13.37 9.91 -23.33
CA ALA A 135 -13.34 11.16 -22.59
C ALA A 135 -14.51 11.23 -21.59
N GLY A 136 -14.23 11.69 -20.37
CA GLY A 136 -15.22 11.78 -19.28
C GLY A 136 -15.45 10.48 -18.50
N LYS A 137 -14.88 9.34 -18.92
CA LYS A 137 -14.93 8.08 -18.15
C LYS A 137 -13.69 7.93 -17.26
N THR A 138 -13.85 7.20 -16.15
CA THR A 138 -12.78 6.97 -15.17
C THR A 138 -11.67 6.09 -15.74
N THR A 139 -10.44 6.62 -15.76
CA THR A 139 -9.24 5.94 -16.28
C THR A 139 -8.62 4.95 -15.29
N CYS A 140 -8.89 5.11 -13.99
CA CYS A 140 -8.26 4.38 -12.90
C CYS A 140 -8.39 2.85 -13.01
N GLY A 141 -9.52 2.34 -13.50
CA GLY A 141 -9.75 0.90 -13.63
C GLY A 141 -8.79 0.23 -14.61
N LEU A 142 -8.61 0.80 -15.80
CA LEU A 142 -7.66 0.28 -16.80
C LEU A 142 -6.21 0.56 -16.40
N CYS A 143 -5.91 1.77 -15.93
CA CYS A 143 -4.57 2.16 -15.47
C CYS A 143 -4.07 1.22 -14.36
N SER A 144 -4.88 0.96 -13.33
CA SER A 144 -4.52 0.06 -12.23
C SER A 144 -4.25 -1.37 -12.70
N ARG A 145 -5.07 -1.90 -13.62
CA ARG A 145 -4.88 -3.26 -14.19
C ARG A 145 -3.58 -3.37 -14.98
N LEU A 146 -3.29 -2.40 -15.86
CA LEU A 146 -2.05 -2.39 -16.64
C LEU A 146 -0.82 -2.30 -15.74
N ARG A 147 -0.82 -1.36 -14.77
CA ARG A 147 0.27 -1.21 -13.81
C ARG A 147 0.54 -2.49 -13.03
N ARG A 148 -0.53 -3.14 -12.55
CA ARG A 148 -0.42 -4.39 -11.79
C ARG A 148 0.20 -5.49 -12.64
N GLY A 149 -0.29 -5.69 -13.88
CA GLY A 149 0.24 -6.71 -14.78
C GLY A 149 1.74 -6.52 -15.04
N ILE A 150 2.16 -5.29 -15.34
CA ILE A 150 3.57 -4.97 -15.61
C ILE A 150 4.45 -5.23 -14.38
N LEU A 151 4.03 -4.73 -13.22
CA LEU A 151 4.78 -4.89 -11.98
C LEU A 151 4.88 -6.38 -11.57
N TYR A 152 3.80 -7.15 -11.72
CA TYR A 152 3.81 -8.56 -11.31
C TYR A 152 4.65 -9.41 -12.25
N SER A 153 4.58 -9.17 -13.56
CA SER A 153 5.50 -9.81 -14.50
C SER A 153 6.96 -9.44 -14.24
N PHE A 154 7.23 -8.22 -13.76
CA PHE A 154 8.58 -7.83 -13.37
C PHE A 154 9.04 -8.48 -12.06
N ALA A 155 8.13 -8.67 -11.10
CA ALA A 155 8.40 -9.42 -9.88
C ALA A 155 8.92 -10.83 -10.19
N ASP A 156 8.33 -11.51 -11.18
CA ASP A 156 8.81 -12.82 -11.66
C ASP A 156 10.24 -12.73 -12.20
N LYS A 157 10.52 -11.73 -13.06
CA LYS A 157 11.83 -11.55 -13.70
C LYS A 157 12.97 -11.35 -12.70
N ILE A 158 12.68 -10.71 -11.58
CA ILE A 158 13.68 -10.43 -10.55
C ILE A 158 13.64 -11.45 -9.40
N GLY A 159 12.82 -12.50 -9.48
CA GLY A 159 12.70 -13.51 -8.43
C GLY A 159 12.15 -12.96 -7.10
N ALA A 160 11.31 -11.92 -7.13
CA ALA A 160 10.72 -11.38 -5.92
C ALA A 160 9.65 -12.32 -5.35
N THR A 161 9.82 -12.74 -4.10
CA THR A 161 8.87 -13.60 -3.38
C THR A 161 7.69 -12.81 -2.82
N ARG A 162 7.87 -11.49 -2.61
CA ARG A 162 6.85 -10.58 -2.09
C ARG A 162 6.75 -9.30 -2.91
N ILE A 163 5.53 -8.79 -3.05
CA ILE A 163 5.24 -7.49 -3.66
C ILE A 163 4.65 -6.56 -2.59
N ALA A 164 5.40 -5.55 -2.16
CA ALA A 164 4.94 -4.58 -1.17
C ALA A 164 4.25 -3.37 -1.82
N LEU A 165 3.02 -3.07 -1.40
CA LEU A 165 2.22 -1.94 -1.88
C LEU A 165 1.91 -0.98 -0.72
N GLY A 166 2.04 0.33 -0.98
CA GLY A 166 1.92 1.40 0.03
C GLY A 166 0.50 1.74 0.49
N HIS A 167 -0.41 0.77 0.53
CA HIS A 167 -1.77 0.98 1.01
C HIS A 167 -1.81 1.00 2.54
N HIS A 168 -2.46 1.99 3.12
CA HIS A 168 -2.52 2.21 4.57
C HIS A 168 -3.89 1.82 5.18
N GLN A 169 -4.04 1.97 6.49
CA GLN A 169 -5.26 1.60 7.23
C GLN A 169 -6.52 2.24 6.62
N ASP A 170 -6.45 3.54 6.32
CA ASP A 170 -7.59 4.27 5.77
C ASP A 170 -7.98 3.74 4.37
N ASP A 171 -7.03 3.34 3.51
CA ASP A 171 -7.35 2.72 2.21
C ASP A 171 -8.12 1.41 2.35
N ILE A 172 -7.78 0.61 3.38
CA ILE A 172 -8.44 -0.65 3.68
C ILE A 172 -9.89 -0.40 4.09
N VAL A 173 -10.12 0.58 4.97
CA VAL A 173 -11.46 0.97 5.44
C VAL A 173 -12.27 1.62 4.31
N GLU A 174 -11.66 2.49 3.50
CA GLU A 174 -12.31 3.04 2.30
C GLU A 174 -12.75 1.91 1.36
N THR A 175 -11.91 0.90 1.16
CA THR A 175 -12.24 -0.25 0.30
C THR A 175 -13.39 -1.08 0.87
N LEU A 176 -13.46 -1.25 2.20
CA LEU A 176 -14.61 -1.87 2.87
C LEU A 176 -15.91 -1.15 2.50
N PHE A 177 -15.98 0.17 2.68
CA PHE A 177 -17.22 0.91 2.40
C PHE A 177 -17.55 0.99 0.92
N LEU A 178 -16.54 1.02 0.04
CA LEU A 178 -16.78 0.93 -1.39
C LEU A 178 -17.47 -0.39 -1.77
N ASN A 179 -17.00 -1.52 -1.22
CA ASN A 179 -17.63 -2.81 -1.47
C ASN A 179 -19.00 -2.94 -0.79
N LEU A 180 -19.12 -2.45 0.44
CA LEU A 180 -20.37 -2.51 1.19
C LEU A 180 -21.48 -1.70 0.52
N PHE A 181 -21.21 -0.45 0.15
CA PHE A 181 -22.23 0.46 -0.39
C PHE A 181 -22.52 0.27 -1.88
N PHE A 182 -21.54 -0.17 -2.67
CA PHE A 182 -21.68 -0.19 -4.13
C PHE A 182 -21.61 -1.59 -4.75
N ASN A 183 -21.12 -2.60 -4.02
CA ASN A 183 -20.97 -3.96 -4.52
C ASN A 183 -21.73 -5.00 -3.66
N GLY A 184 -22.40 -4.59 -2.58
CA GLY A 184 -23.16 -5.48 -1.71
C GLY A 184 -22.32 -6.59 -1.06
N SER A 185 -21.03 -6.35 -0.80
CA SER A 185 -20.14 -7.37 -0.22
C SER A 185 -19.34 -6.84 0.96
N LEU A 186 -19.24 -7.66 2.01
CA LEU A 186 -18.40 -7.37 3.18
C LEU A 186 -16.95 -7.74 2.89
N LYS A 187 -16.26 -6.87 2.14
CA LYS A 187 -14.89 -7.12 1.68
C LYS A 187 -14.02 -5.87 1.81
N ALA A 188 -12.94 -5.97 2.57
CA ALA A 188 -11.90 -4.95 2.63
C ALA A 188 -10.70 -5.30 1.73
N MET A 189 -9.65 -4.49 1.81
CA MET A 189 -8.36 -4.80 1.20
C MET A 189 -7.49 -5.60 2.19
N PRO A 190 -7.16 -6.87 1.92
CA PRO A 190 -6.45 -7.70 2.90
C PRO A 190 -5.00 -7.24 3.09
N PRO A 191 -4.44 -7.26 4.31
CA PRO A 191 -3.05 -6.88 4.57
C PRO A 191 -2.02 -7.75 3.83
N LYS A 192 -2.34 -9.03 3.62
CA LYS A 192 -1.58 -9.98 2.82
C LYS A 192 -2.53 -10.73 1.90
N LEU A 193 -2.15 -10.88 0.64
CA LEU A 193 -3.01 -11.43 -0.42
C LEU A 193 -2.18 -12.37 -1.30
N ARG A 194 -2.74 -13.53 -1.63
CA ARG A 194 -2.29 -14.33 -2.78
C ARG A 194 -2.94 -13.78 -4.03
N SER A 195 -2.16 -13.50 -5.08
CA SER A 195 -2.68 -13.02 -6.37
C SER A 195 -3.68 -14.03 -6.96
N ASP A 196 -4.58 -13.54 -7.82
CA ASP A 196 -5.65 -14.36 -8.40
C ASP A 196 -5.10 -15.52 -9.25
N ASP A 197 -3.94 -15.34 -9.90
CA ASP A 197 -3.22 -16.38 -10.63
C ASP A 197 -2.39 -17.31 -9.72
N GLY A 198 -2.39 -17.04 -8.42
CA GLY A 198 -1.75 -17.87 -7.42
C GLY A 198 -0.23 -17.78 -7.33
N ARG A 199 0.41 -16.94 -8.16
CA ARG A 199 1.88 -16.88 -8.32
C ARG A 199 2.58 -15.91 -7.37
N HIS A 200 1.91 -14.86 -6.92
CA HIS A 200 2.51 -13.80 -6.13
C HIS A 200 1.88 -13.67 -4.74
N ILE A 201 2.69 -13.27 -3.78
CA ILE A 201 2.22 -12.80 -2.47
C ILE A 201 2.38 -11.28 -2.40
N VAL A 202 1.26 -10.59 -2.21
CA VAL A 202 1.20 -9.14 -2.08
C VAL A 202 1.05 -8.79 -0.61
N ILE A 203 1.88 -7.87 -0.13
CA ILE A 203 1.88 -7.40 1.26
C ILE A 203 1.62 -5.89 1.33
N ARG A 204 0.99 -5.46 2.43
CA ARG A 204 0.67 -4.05 2.71
C ARG A 204 1.23 -3.67 4.08
N PRO A 205 2.54 -3.39 4.18
CA PRO A 205 3.18 -3.14 5.46
C PRO A 205 2.57 -1.97 6.25
N LEU A 206 1.93 -1.02 5.56
CA LEU A 206 1.26 0.13 6.17
C LEU A 206 -0.19 -0.17 6.62
N ALA A 207 -0.66 -1.41 6.58
CA ALA A 207 -2.06 -1.77 6.88
C ALA A 207 -2.58 -1.29 8.25
N LEU A 208 -1.69 -1.07 9.22
CA LEU A 208 -2.01 -0.58 10.57
C LEU A 208 -1.54 0.87 10.82
N CYS A 209 -1.11 1.57 9.77
CA CYS A 209 -0.67 2.96 9.83
C CYS A 209 -1.82 3.89 9.38
N ARG A 210 -2.06 4.97 10.11
CA ARG A 210 -3.05 6.00 9.74
C ARG A 210 -2.48 6.94 8.68
N GLU A 211 -3.30 7.33 7.69
CA GLU A 211 -2.89 8.29 6.65
C GLU A 211 -2.38 9.60 7.25
N ALA A 212 -3.04 10.10 8.30
CA ALA A 212 -2.66 11.35 8.96
C ALA A 212 -1.24 11.31 9.54
N ASP A 213 -0.81 10.17 10.11
CA ASP A 213 0.55 10.01 10.64
C ASP A 213 1.57 9.94 9.51
N ILE A 214 1.25 9.20 8.43
CA ILE A 214 2.10 9.09 7.23
C ILE A 214 2.29 10.46 6.59
N HIS A 215 1.22 11.24 6.43
CA HIS A 215 1.27 12.57 5.85
C HIS A 215 2.15 13.52 6.68
N ARG A 216 1.93 13.61 7.99
CA ARG A 216 2.78 14.44 8.88
C ARG A 216 4.24 14.00 8.82
N TYR A 217 4.48 12.70 8.84
CA TYR A 217 5.82 12.16 8.77
C TYR A 217 6.51 12.48 7.43
N ALA A 218 5.80 12.33 6.31
CA ALA A 218 6.31 12.65 4.98
C ALA A 218 6.68 14.14 4.83
N ARG A 219 5.90 15.05 5.43
CA ARG A 219 6.25 16.48 5.48
C ARG A 219 7.55 16.72 6.25
N LEU A 220 7.70 16.11 7.43
CA LEU A 220 8.91 16.22 8.25
C LEU A 220 10.14 15.49 7.65
N GLN A 221 9.91 14.53 6.77
CA GLN A 221 10.97 13.90 5.97
C GLN A 221 11.33 14.70 4.73
N ALA A 222 10.48 15.63 4.31
CA ALA A 222 10.60 16.37 3.06
C ALA A 222 10.80 15.44 1.85
N TYR A 223 9.98 14.39 1.75
CA TYR A 223 10.06 13.48 0.61
C TYR A 223 9.83 14.23 -0.71
N PRO A 224 10.58 13.89 -1.78
CA PRO A 224 10.38 14.49 -3.09
C PRO A 224 9.16 13.86 -3.78
N ILE A 225 7.97 14.30 -3.38
CA ILE A 225 6.69 13.77 -3.85
C ILE A 225 6.51 14.10 -5.33
N ILE A 226 6.20 13.07 -6.12
CA ILE A 226 5.87 13.21 -7.54
C ILE A 226 4.34 13.22 -7.69
N PRO A 227 3.75 14.30 -8.22
CA PRO A 227 2.31 14.34 -8.47
C PRO A 227 1.92 13.39 -9.60
N CYS A 228 0.77 12.73 -9.49
CA CYS A 228 0.21 11.92 -10.57
C CYS A 228 -0.79 12.75 -11.38
N ASN A 229 -0.44 13.08 -12.62
CA ASN A 229 -1.26 13.94 -13.48
C ASN A 229 -2.25 13.15 -14.34
N LEU A 230 -2.04 11.84 -14.56
CA LEU A 230 -2.99 10.98 -15.26
C LEU A 230 -4.34 10.85 -14.52
N CYS A 231 -4.30 10.97 -13.19
CA CYS A 231 -5.48 10.97 -12.33
C CYS A 231 -6.21 12.32 -12.28
N GLY A 232 -5.87 13.25 -13.19
CA GLY A 232 -6.46 14.59 -13.30
C GLY A 232 -7.92 14.63 -12.90
N SER A 233 -8.16 15.10 -11.66
CA SER A 233 -9.43 15.44 -11.02
C SER A 233 -10.59 14.42 -11.00
N GLN A 234 -10.51 13.28 -11.69
CA GLN A 234 -11.53 12.22 -11.67
C GLN A 234 -11.18 11.10 -10.69
N GLU A 235 -10.92 11.42 -9.42
CA GLU A 235 -11.13 10.41 -8.38
C GLU A 235 -12.58 9.92 -8.50
N ASN A 236 -12.77 8.59 -8.52
CA ASN A 236 -14.09 7.97 -8.56
C ASN A 236 -15.02 8.70 -7.58
N MET A 237 -16.13 9.25 -8.08
CA MET A 237 -17.09 10.01 -7.26
C MET A 237 -17.49 9.24 -6.00
N GLN A 238 -17.55 7.90 -6.09
CA GLN A 238 -17.81 7.02 -4.95
C GLN A 238 -16.70 7.08 -3.88
N ARG A 239 -15.42 7.02 -4.28
CA ARG A 239 -14.29 7.09 -3.34
C ARG A 239 -14.22 8.44 -2.64
N LYS A 240 -14.44 9.54 -3.38
CA LYS A 240 -14.56 10.88 -2.80
C LYS A 240 -15.68 10.97 -1.75
N LYS A 241 -16.85 10.41 -2.05
CA LYS A 241 -17.99 10.35 -1.11
C LYS A 241 -17.62 9.58 0.16
N VAL A 242 -17.05 8.37 0.03
CA VAL A 242 -16.62 7.54 1.16
C VAL A 242 -15.55 8.24 1.98
N LYS A 243 -14.54 8.83 1.34
CA LYS A 243 -13.47 9.56 2.03
C LYS A 243 -13.99 10.76 2.81
N LYS A 244 -14.94 11.52 2.24
CA LYS A 244 -15.61 12.63 2.93
C LYS A 244 -16.39 12.13 4.15
N MET A 245 -17.15 11.05 4.01
CA MET A 245 -17.90 10.43 5.12
C MET A 245 -16.97 9.98 6.25
N LEU A 246 -15.88 9.27 5.94
CA LEU A 246 -14.92 8.81 6.94
C LEU A 246 -14.22 9.99 7.64
N ALA A 247 -13.86 11.03 6.89
CA ALA A 247 -13.28 12.24 7.47
C ALA A 247 -14.25 12.94 8.42
N GLN A 248 -15.54 13.01 8.06
CA GLN A 248 -16.58 13.58 8.93
C GLN A 248 -16.72 12.76 10.22
N TRP A 249 -16.82 11.44 10.13
CA TRP A 249 -16.93 10.60 11.33
C TRP A 249 -15.69 10.66 12.22
N GLU A 250 -14.50 10.83 11.65
CA GLU A 250 -13.27 11.00 12.41
C GLU A 250 -13.25 12.36 13.16
N GLN A 251 -13.89 13.40 12.62
CA GLN A 251 -14.08 14.68 13.31
C GLN A 251 -15.10 14.58 14.45
N GLU A 252 -16.24 13.93 14.19
CA GLU A 252 -17.32 13.74 15.17
C GLU A 252 -16.96 12.72 16.27
N SER A 253 -16.13 11.73 15.94
CA SER A 253 -15.72 10.64 16.83
C SER A 253 -14.28 10.23 16.53
N PRO A 254 -13.28 10.92 17.12
CA PRO A 254 -11.87 10.59 16.91
C PRO A 254 -11.56 9.12 17.19
N GLY A 255 -10.90 8.46 16.25
CA GLY A 255 -10.59 7.02 16.31
C GLY A 255 -11.62 6.11 15.63
N ARG A 256 -12.67 6.66 14.99
CA ARG A 256 -13.69 5.86 14.29
C ARG A 256 -13.09 4.94 13.23
N THR A 257 -12.19 5.43 12.39
CA THR A 257 -11.55 4.59 11.35
C THR A 257 -10.75 3.45 11.97
N ALA A 258 -10.09 3.69 13.10
CA ALA A 258 -9.35 2.66 13.82
C ALA A 258 -10.29 1.61 14.44
N MET A 259 -11.46 2.02 14.93
CA MET A 259 -12.48 1.11 15.44
C MET A 259 -13.06 0.22 14.34
N ILE A 260 -13.33 0.79 13.16
CA ILE A 260 -13.81 0.02 12.00
C ILE A 260 -12.75 -1.00 11.56
N MET A 261 -11.48 -0.60 11.50
CA MET A 261 -10.38 -1.54 11.23
C MET A 261 -10.25 -2.62 12.33
N ARG A 262 -10.56 -2.30 13.59
CA ARG A 262 -10.61 -3.31 14.65
C ARG A 262 -11.72 -4.33 14.38
N GLY A 263 -12.92 -3.88 13.98
CA GLY A 263 -14.03 -4.76 13.59
C GLY A 263 -13.66 -5.71 12.45
N LEU A 264 -12.93 -5.22 11.44
CA LEU A 264 -12.41 -6.07 10.35
C LEU A 264 -11.48 -7.20 10.80
N ARG A 265 -10.86 -7.08 11.98
CA ARG A 265 -9.97 -8.09 12.57
C ARG A 265 -10.66 -8.96 13.62
N HIS A 266 -11.90 -8.66 13.98
CA HIS A 266 -12.67 -9.36 15.02
C HIS A 266 -14.06 -9.67 14.47
N VAL A 267 -14.11 -10.64 13.56
CA VAL A 267 -15.34 -11.04 12.87
C VAL A 267 -16.02 -12.17 13.62
N ALA A 268 -17.33 -12.09 13.78
CA ALA A 268 -18.17 -13.18 14.31
C ALA A 268 -19.03 -13.77 13.17
N PRO A 269 -18.64 -14.90 12.56
CA PRO A 269 -19.38 -15.49 11.44
C PRO A 269 -20.87 -15.73 11.72
N SER A 270 -21.20 -16.13 12.95
CA SER A 270 -22.59 -16.33 13.41
C SER A 270 -23.46 -15.06 13.37
N HIS A 271 -22.85 -13.88 13.27
CA HIS A 271 -23.55 -12.60 13.19
C HIS A 271 -23.48 -11.99 11.78
N LEU A 272 -22.96 -12.73 10.79
CA LEU A 272 -22.71 -12.24 9.43
C LEU A 272 -23.64 -12.83 8.35
N ALA A 273 -24.84 -13.31 8.70
CA ALA A 273 -25.92 -13.71 7.78
C ALA A 273 -25.50 -14.55 6.55
N ASP A 274 -24.36 -15.24 6.61
CA ASP A 274 -23.77 -16.01 5.53
C ASP A 274 -23.70 -17.48 5.94
N ASN A 275 -24.64 -18.27 5.40
CA ASN A 275 -24.74 -19.71 5.64
C ASN A 275 -23.48 -20.49 5.26
N SER A 276 -22.63 -19.96 4.38
CA SER A 276 -21.38 -20.61 4.00
C SER A 276 -20.27 -20.43 5.04
N CYS A 277 -20.35 -19.37 5.85
CA CYS A 277 -19.40 -19.07 6.91
C CYS A 277 -19.89 -19.52 8.29
N TYR A 278 -21.20 -19.73 8.48
CA TYR A 278 -21.80 -20.24 9.70
C TYR A 278 -23.05 -21.04 9.38
N ASP A 279 -23.16 -22.27 9.89
CA ASP A 279 -24.28 -23.15 9.56
C ASP A 279 -25.54 -22.81 10.39
N PHE A 280 -26.33 -21.86 9.90
CA PHE A 280 -27.59 -21.48 10.55
C PHE A 280 -28.68 -22.55 10.42
N ARG A 281 -28.54 -23.55 9.53
CA ARG A 281 -29.60 -24.53 9.26
C ARG A 281 -29.62 -25.68 10.26
N ASN A 282 -28.48 -25.95 10.88
CA ASN A 282 -28.31 -27.08 11.79
C ASN A 282 -27.99 -26.62 13.22
N LEU A 283 -28.51 -25.45 13.64
CA LEU A 283 -28.23 -24.91 14.98
C LEU A 283 -28.81 -25.79 16.09
N GLU A 284 -29.97 -26.37 15.85
CA GLU A 284 -30.65 -27.29 16.77
C GLU A 284 -29.76 -28.49 17.10
N SER A 285 -29.06 -29.05 16.09
CA SER A 285 -28.12 -30.16 16.30
C SER A 285 -26.91 -29.78 17.17
N MET A 286 -26.51 -28.50 17.17
CA MET A 286 -25.44 -28.00 18.04
C MET A 286 -25.90 -27.87 19.49
N VAL A 287 -27.18 -27.54 19.71
CA VAL A 287 -27.79 -27.47 21.05
C VAL A 287 -27.87 -28.87 21.66
N GLU A 288 -28.32 -29.86 20.89
CA GLU A 288 -28.39 -31.26 21.31
C GLU A 288 -27.02 -31.82 21.70
N ALA A 289 -25.98 -31.54 20.89
CA ALA A 289 -24.61 -32.00 21.16
C ALA A 289 -23.98 -31.39 22.43
N THR A 290 -24.40 -30.20 22.86
CA THR A 290 -23.95 -29.60 24.12
C THR A 290 -24.69 -30.11 25.36
N GLY A 291 -25.84 -30.78 25.18
CA GLY A 291 -26.62 -31.35 26.28
C GLY A 291 -26.09 -32.68 26.83
N ASP A 292 -25.29 -33.41 26.04
CA ASP A 292 -24.81 -34.76 26.38
C ASP A 292 -23.41 -34.78 27.05
N SER A 293 -22.81 -33.62 27.35
CA SER A 293 -21.44 -33.51 27.88
C SER A 293 -21.32 -33.34 29.40
N ASP A 294 -22.42 -33.49 30.15
CA ASP A 294 -22.50 -33.26 31.60
C ASP A 294 -22.75 -34.56 32.43
N ASP A 295 -22.32 -35.72 31.93
CA ASP A 295 -22.28 -37.01 32.69
C ASP A 295 -20.85 -37.50 32.95
#